data_AF-A0A417F873-F1
#
_entry.id   AF-A0A417F873-F1
#
_cell.length_a   1.000
_cell.length_b   1.000
_cell.length_c   1.000
_cell.angle_alpha   90.00
_cell.angle_beta   90.00
_cell.angle_gamma   90.00
#
_symmetry.space_group_name_H-M   'P 1'
#
loop_
_entity.id
_entity.type
_entity.pdbx_description
1 polymer ?
#
loop_
_entity_poly.entity_id
_entity_poly.type
_entity_poly.pdbx_seq_one_letter_code
_entity_poly.pdbx_strand_id
1 'polypeptide(L)'
;MSKLTAKQQAWVDYYKQGKTAAEAARLAGYKARDDNGFQSIGSENLRKLAVYIAERDKILETPRIADMEEINAFWTNVMRDKGEETKDRLKASELRAKAAGAFVQQIEHSGTLEVDNPLAGLTTEELRKLADDG
;
A
#
# COMPACT_ATOMS: atom_id res chain seq x y z
N MET A 1 16.60 -3.67 24.10
CA MET A 1 15.54 -4.68 24.35
C MET A 1 16.20 -6.02 24.61
N SER A 2 15.82 -6.73 25.67
CA SER A 2 16.34 -8.07 25.97
C SER A 2 15.86 -9.07 24.92
N LYS A 3 16.74 -9.92 24.38
CA LYS A 3 16.37 -10.91 23.37
C LYS A 3 15.32 -11.89 23.92
N LEU A 4 14.29 -12.23 23.13
CA LEU A 4 13.32 -13.26 23.50
C LEU A 4 14.01 -14.61 23.67
N THR A 5 13.63 -15.34 24.72
CA THR A 5 14.00 -16.75 24.84
C THR A 5 13.23 -17.59 23.82
N ALA A 6 13.74 -18.77 23.46
CA ALA A 6 13.05 -19.69 22.53
C ALA A 6 11.62 -20.02 22.99
N LYS A 7 11.40 -20.13 24.31
CA LYS A 7 10.08 -20.39 24.90
C LYS A 7 9.13 -19.20 24.78
N GLN A 8 9.62 -17.97 25.00
CA GLN A 8 8.80 -16.77 24.81
C GLN A 8 8.50 -16.55 23.32
N GLN A 9 9.45 -16.85 22.44
CA GLN A 9 9.24 -16.78 20.99
C GLN A 9 8.13 -17.74 20.55
N ALA A 10 8.21 -19.02 20.95
CA ALA A 10 7.18 -20.01 20.65
C ALA A 10 5.80 -19.60 21.19
N TRP A 11 5.75 -18.98 22.37
CA TRP A 11 4.49 -18.46 22.92
C TRP A 11 3.88 -17.36 22.06
N VAL A 12 4.68 -16.38 21.63
CA VAL A 12 4.21 -15.31 20.73
C VAL A 12 3.72 -15.91 19.41
N ASP A 13 4.42 -16.91 18.88
CA ASP A 13 4.04 -17.60 17.63
C ASP A 13 2.65 -18.25 17.74
N TYR A 14 2.42 -19.06 18.79
CA TYR A 14 1.12 -19.71 18.99
C TYR A 14 -0.01 -18.73 19.27
N TYR A 15 0.26 -17.67 20.04
CA TYR A 15 -0.73 -16.64 20.31
C TYR A 15 -1.15 -15.92 19.01
N LYS A 16 -0.18 -15.60 18.14
CA LYS A 16 -0.46 -15.00 16.81
C LYS A 16 -1.16 -15.95 15.83
N GLN A 17 -1.06 -17.25 16.01
CA GLN A 17 -1.84 -18.25 15.26
C GLN A 17 -3.31 -18.35 15.74
N GLY A 18 -3.75 -17.46 16.64
CA GLY A 18 -5.13 -17.42 17.14
C GLY A 18 -5.41 -18.32 18.33
N LYS A 19 -4.37 -18.89 18.96
CA LYS A 19 -4.54 -19.63 20.23
C LYS A 19 -4.79 -18.66 21.37
N THR A 20 -5.56 -19.09 22.36
CA THR A 20 -5.70 -18.32 23.60
C THR A 20 -4.36 -18.21 24.32
N ALA A 21 -4.18 -17.19 25.17
CA ALA A 21 -2.92 -16.98 25.89
C ALA A 21 -2.49 -18.19 26.75
N ALA A 22 -3.47 -18.90 27.33
CA ALA A 22 -3.25 -20.12 28.10
C ALA A 22 -2.85 -21.31 27.23
N GLU A 23 -3.50 -21.50 26.08
CA GLU A 23 -3.13 -22.55 25.12
C GLU A 23 -1.74 -22.31 24.53
N ALA A 24 -1.42 -21.06 24.19
CA ALA A 24 -0.09 -20.67 23.74
C ALA A 24 0.98 -20.98 24.82
N ALA A 25 0.65 -20.79 26.11
CA ALA A 25 1.53 -21.16 27.22
C ALA A 25 1.76 -22.68 27.30
N ARG A 26 0.70 -23.48 27.13
CA ARG A 26 0.83 -24.95 27.06
C ARG A 26 1.70 -25.39 25.89
N LEU A 27 1.39 -24.91 24.69
CA LEU A 27 2.07 -25.31 23.45
C LEU A 27 3.54 -24.85 23.41
N ALA A 28 3.85 -23.69 23.98
CA ALA A 28 5.22 -23.21 24.11
C ALA A 28 6.06 -23.95 25.19
N GLY A 29 5.47 -24.89 25.92
CA GLY A 29 6.17 -25.71 26.92
C GLY A 29 6.39 -25.01 28.26
N TYR A 30 5.50 -24.09 28.66
CA TYR A 30 5.44 -23.64 30.06
C TYR A 30 4.90 -24.78 30.95
N LYS A 31 5.28 -24.77 32.23
CA LYS A 31 4.81 -25.75 33.21
C LYS A 31 3.85 -25.06 34.17
N ALA A 32 2.66 -25.62 34.31
CA ALA A 32 1.69 -25.25 35.34
C ALA A 32 1.04 -26.53 35.88
N ARG A 33 0.51 -26.45 37.10
CA ARG A 33 -0.15 -27.59 37.77
C ARG A 33 -1.56 -27.84 37.24
N ASP A 34 -2.22 -26.79 36.79
CA ASP A 34 -3.61 -26.77 36.37
C ASP A 34 -3.84 -25.68 35.30
N ASP A 35 -5.08 -25.60 34.84
CA ASP A 35 -5.50 -24.64 33.82
C ASP A 35 -5.41 -23.18 34.29
N ASN A 36 -5.68 -22.93 35.57
CA ASN A 36 -5.56 -21.61 36.17
C ASN A 36 -4.11 -21.11 36.14
N GLY A 37 -3.14 -21.99 36.39
CA GLY A 37 -1.73 -21.66 36.26
C GLY A 37 -1.35 -21.27 34.82
N PHE A 38 -1.89 -21.96 33.82
CA PHE A 38 -1.68 -21.58 32.41
C PHE A 38 -2.33 -20.24 32.05
N GLN A 39 -3.52 -19.94 32.61
CA GLN A 39 -4.15 -18.63 32.45
C GLN A 39 -3.28 -17.52 33.06
N SER A 40 -2.78 -17.71 34.28
CA SER A 40 -1.90 -16.74 34.94
C SER A 40 -0.62 -16.48 34.13
N ILE A 41 0.03 -17.54 33.63
CA ILE A 41 1.22 -17.42 32.78
C ILE A 41 0.88 -16.69 31.47
N GLY A 42 -0.24 -17.02 30.86
CA GLY A 42 -0.73 -16.36 29.65
C GLY A 42 -0.93 -14.86 29.86
N SER A 43 -1.63 -14.46 30.93
CA SER A 43 -1.86 -13.06 31.28
C SER A 43 -0.56 -12.30 31.57
N GLU A 44 0.39 -12.95 32.25
CA GLU A 44 1.70 -12.36 32.51
C GLU A 44 2.50 -12.14 31.22
N ASN A 45 2.47 -13.11 30.31
CA ASN A 45 3.13 -13.02 29.01
C ASN A 45 2.51 -11.96 28.11
N LEU A 46 1.19 -11.75 28.14
CA LEU A 46 0.55 -10.63 27.42
C LEU A 46 1.17 -9.30 27.81
N ARG A 47 1.42 -9.09 29.11
CA ARG A 47 2.07 -7.87 29.61
C ARG A 47 3.56 -7.82 29.26
N LYS A 48 4.29 -8.89 29.53
CA LYS A 48 5.76 -8.92 29.36
C LYS A 48 6.21 -8.90 27.89
N LEU A 49 5.39 -9.46 27.01
CA LEU A 49 5.71 -9.67 25.59
C LEU A 49 4.91 -8.73 24.67
N ALA A 50 4.17 -7.77 25.22
CA ALA A 50 3.32 -6.84 24.49
C ALA A 50 4.04 -6.16 23.31
N VAL A 51 5.29 -5.72 23.50
CA VAL A 51 6.08 -5.06 22.45
C VAL A 51 6.33 -6.01 21.28
N TYR A 52 6.67 -7.27 21.55
CA TYR A 52 6.93 -8.28 20.51
C TYR A 52 5.65 -8.74 19.81
N ILE A 53 4.53 -8.75 20.52
CA ILE A 53 3.20 -8.97 19.92
C ILE A 53 2.89 -7.86 18.92
N ALA A 54 3.12 -6.59 19.30
CA ALA A 54 2.86 -5.43 18.46
C ALA A 54 3.82 -5.32 17.27
N GLU A 55 5.11 -5.63 17.44
CA GLU A 55 6.07 -5.67 16.33
C GLU A 55 5.70 -6.73 15.29
N ARG A 56 5.23 -7.90 15.74
CA ARG A 56 4.70 -8.94 14.85
C ARG A 56 3.47 -8.47 14.07
N ASP A 57 2.58 -7.69 14.67
CA ASP A 57 1.45 -7.11 13.96
C ASP A 57 1.92 -6.15 12.88
N LYS A 58 2.91 -5.29 13.15
CA LYS A 58 3.45 -4.37 12.14
C LYS A 58 4.04 -5.08 10.92
N ILE A 59 4.62 -6.27 11.12
CA ILE A 59 5.13 -7.08 10.00
C ILE A 59 3.98 -7.69 9.19
N LEU A 60 2.86 -8.03 9.82
CA LEU A 60 1.68 -8.59 9.13
C LEU A 60 0.79 -7.50 8.51
N GLU A 61 0.84 -6.28 9.05
CA GLU A 61 0.16 -5.08 8.56
C GLU A 61 0.95 -4.36 7.45
N THR A 62 2.03 -4.93 6.93
CA THR A 62 2.63 -4.38 5.70
C THR A 62 1.56 -4.43 4.60
N PRO A 63 1.20 -3.29 3.99
CA PRO A 63 0.15 -3.24 2.98
C PRO A 63 0.41 -4.28 1.89
N ARG A 64 -0.64 -5.00 1.45
CA ARG A 64 -0.53 -5.89 0.29
C ARG A 64 -0.22 -5.13 -1.01
N ILE A 65 -0.45 -3.82 -1.01
CA ILE A 65 -0.24 -2.91 -2.13
C ILE A 65 0.77 -1.86 -1.68
N ALA A 66 1.87 -1.72 -2.43
CA ALA A 66 2.88 -0.71 -2.16
C ALA A 66 2.28 0.70 -2.27
N ASP A 67 2.58 1.55 -1.29
CA ASP A 67 2.19 2.96 -1.34
C ASP A 67 3.16 3.80 -2.18
N MET A 68 2.85 5.09 -2.36
CA MET A 68 3.70 5.98 -3.16
C MET A 68 5.07 6.22 -2.53
N GLU A 69 5.23 6.14 -1.22
CA GLU A 69 6.52 6.29 -0.55
C GLU A 69 7.39 5.05 -0.82
N GLU A 70 6.82 3.86 -0.68
CA GLU A 70 7.47 2.58 -0.96
C GLU A 70 7.89 2.46 -2.44
N ILE A 71 7.01 2.83 -3.37
CA ILE A 71 7.32 2.83 -4.82
C ILE A 71 8.50 3.78 -5.11
N ASN A 72 8.49 4.96 -4.49
CA ASN A 72 9.56 5.94 -4.66
C ASN A 72 10.90 5.48 -4.06
N ALA A 73 10.85 4.82 -2.90
CA ALA A 73 12.01 4.21 -2.27
C ALA A 73 12.58 3.08 -3.14
N PHE A 74 11.72 2.23 -3.69
CA PHE A 74 12.10 1.16 -4.62
C PHE A 74 12.83 1.70 -5.85
N TRP A 75 12.27 2.66 -6.58
CA TRP A 75 12.96 3.26 -7.74
C TRP A 75 14.29 3.92 -7.35
N THR A 76 14.34 4.58 -6.19
CA THR A 76 15.57 5.21 -5.68
C THR A 76 16.66 4.17 -5.41
N ASN A 77 16.28 3.02 -4.83
CA ASN A 77 17.21 1.93 -4.57
C ASN A 77 17.72 1.32 -5.87
N VAL A 78 16.82 0.98 -6.81
CA VAL A 78 17.19 0.41 -8.11
C VAL A 78 18.13 1.33 -8.89
N MET A 79 17.84 2.63 -9.00
CA MET A 79 18.70 3.54 -9.77
C MET A 79 20.10 3.73 -9.15
N ARG A 80 20.24 3.53 -7.83
CA ARG A 80 21.50 3.67 -7.08
C ARG A 80 22.30 2.38 -7.01
N ASP A 81 21.67 1.23 -7.18
CA ASP A 81 22.35 -0.06 -7.13
C ASP A 81 23.33 -0.19 -8.31
N LYS A 82 24.60 -0.52 -8.01
CA LYS A 82 25.65 -0.71 -9.02
C LYS A 82 25.70 -2.14 -9.56
N GLY A 83 25.02 -3.09 -8.91
CA GLY A 83 24.88 -4.47 -9.35
C GLY A 83 23.80 -4.66 -10.42
N GLU A 84 22.83 -3.74 -10.49
CA GLU A 84 21.77 -3.76 -11.50
C GLU A 84 22.26 -3.31 -12.88
N GLU A 85 21.64 -3.84 -13.92
CA GLU A 85 21.97 -3.44 -15.29
C GLU A 85 21.67 -1.94 -15.51
N THR A 86 22.54 -1.26 -16.27
CA THR A 86 22.39 0.17 -16.53
C THR A 86 21.03 0.52 -17.13
N LYS A 87 20.45 -0.35 -17.97
CA LYS A 87 19.13 -0.15 -18.58
C LYS A 87 18.01 -0.07 -17.53
N ASP A 88 18.08 -0.91 -16.49
CA ASP A 88 17.06 -1.00 -15.44
C ASP A 88 17.19 0.18 -14.48
N ARG A 89 18.43 0.60 -14.19
CA ARG A 89 18.72 1.83 -13.44
C ARG A 89 18.21 3.08 -14.14
N LEU A 90 18.39 3.17 -15.46
CA LEU A 90 17.85 4.26 -16.27
C LEU A 90 16.32 4.23 -16.28
N LYS A 91 15.70 3.05 -16.35
CA LYS A 91 14.24 2.91 -16.31
C LYS A 91 13.65 3.38 -14.97
N ALA A 92 14.26 2.99 -13.84
CA ALA A 92 13.85 3.46 -12.52
C ALA A 92 13.98 4.99 -12.39
N SER A 93 15.06 5.56 -12.94
CA SER A 93 15.27 7.01 -12.98
C SER A 93 14.18 7.73 -13.77
N GLU A 94 13.84 7.21 -14.96
CA GLU A 94 12.77 7.74 -15.82
C GLU A 94 11.42 7.70 -15.10
N LEU A 95 11.04 6.56 -14.51
CA LEU A 95 9.76 6.38 -13.82
C LEU A 95 9.62 7.36 -12.65
N ARG A 96 10.68 7.51 -11.86
CA ARG A 96 10.71 8.48 -10.75
C ARG A 96 10.53 9.92 -11.24
N ALA A 97 11.24 10.30 -12.30
CA ALA A 97 11.12 11.65 -12.86
C ALA A 97 9.75 11.89 -13.51
N LYS A 98 9.13 10.87 -14.13
CA LYS A 98 7.74 10.94 -14.61
C LYS A 98 6.75 11.15 -13.48
N ALA A 99 6.88 10.39 -12.38
CA ALA A 99 6.04 10.56 -11.20
C ALA A 99 6.20 11.95 -10.55
N ALA A 100 7.37 12.57 -10.66
CA ALA A 100 7.63 13.93 -10.19
C ALA A 100 7.17 15.03 -11.18
N GLY A 101 6.56 14.67 -12.31
CA GLY A 101 6.13 15.64 -13.32
C GLY A 101 7.26 16.30 -14.10
N ALA A 102 8.46 15.71 -14.12
CA ALA A 102 9.63 16.28 -14.80
C ALA A 102 9.60 16.12 -16.33
N PHE A 103 8.66 15.34 -16.87
CA PHE A 103 8.49 15.15 -18.31
C PHE A 103 7.24 15.87 -18.80
N VAL A 104 7.40 16.66 -19.86
CA VAL A 104 6.30 17.28 -20.59
C VAL A 104 6.11 16.50 -21.89
N GLN A 105 4.89 16.02 -22.14
CA GLN A 105 4.53 15.41 -23.41
C GLN A 105 3.72 16.42 -24.23
N GLN A 106 4.25 16.85 -25.37
CA GLN A 106 3.48 17.59 -26.35
C GLN A 106 2.55 16.61 -27.08
N ILE A 107 1.25 16.90 -27.05
CA ILE A 107 0.24 16.12 -27.78
C ILE A 107 -0.45 17.08 -28.74
N GLU A 108 -0.32 16.81 -30.03
CA GLU A 108 -1.04 17.53 -31.08
C GLU A 108 -2.21 16.67 -31.56
N HIS A 109 -3.40 17.25 -31.53
CA HIS A 109 -4.60 16.63 -32.10
C HIS A 109 -5.15 17.52 -33.21
N SER A 110 -5.29 16.95 -34.40
CA SER A 110 -6.02 17.56 -35.52
C SER A 110 -7.30 16.77 -35.76
N GLY A 111 -8.44 17.47 -35.81
CA GLY A 111 -9.73 16.87 -36.14
C GLY A 111 -10.66 17.91 -36.76
N THR A 112 -11.52 17.47 -37.65
CA THR A 112 -12.65 18.28 -38.14
C THR A 112 -13.77 18.14 -37.13
N LEU A 113 -14.18 19.25 -36.50
CA LEU A 113 -15.37 19.27 -35.67
C LEU A 113 -16.58 19.34 -36.60
N GLU A 114 -17.35 18.26 -36.72
CA GLU A 114 -18.68 18.33 -37.31
C GLU A 114 -19.59 19.03 -36.31
N VAL A 115 -19.81 20.33 -36.54
CA VAL A 115 -20.79 21.11 -35.78
C VAL A 115 -22.15 20.85 -36.42
N ASP A 116 -23.06 20.24 -35.68
CA ASP A 116 -24.48 20.20 -36.04
C ASP A 116 -25.01 21.64 -35.93
N ASN A 117 -24.98 22.36 -37.05
CA ASN A 117 -25.46 23.73 -37.14
C ASN A 117 -26.95 23.69 -37.50
N PRO A 118 -27.87 23.90 -36.53
CA PRO A 118 -29.31 23.81 -36.77
C PRO A 118 -29.82 24.90 -37.73
N LEU A 119 -28.99 25.89 -38.05
CA LEU A 119 -29.30 27.00 -38.95
C LEU A 119 -28.71 26.81 -40.36
N ALA A 120 -27.92 25.75 -40.60
CA ALA A 120 -27.21 25.55 -41.87
C ALA A 120 -28.14 25.39 -43.09
N GLY A 121 -29.39 24.98 -42.87
CA GLY A 121 -30.40 24.81 -43.91
C GLY A 121 -31.32 26.01 -44.15
N LEU A 122 -31.17 27.10 -43.40
CA LEU A 122 -32.10 28.24 -43.46
C LEU A 122 -31.70 29.25 -44.54
N THR A 123 -32.70 29.85 -45.17
CA THR A 123 -32.54 30.97 -46.10
C THR A 123 -32.26 32.28 -45.35
N THR A 124 -31.70 33.26 -46.05
CA THR A 124 -31.39 34.58 -45.49
C THR A 124 -32.61 35.26 -44.85
N GLU A 125 -33.80 35.05 -45.42
CA GLU A 125 -35.05 35.63 -44.91
C GLU A 125 -35.52 34.94 -43.62
N GLU A 126 -35.37 33.62 -43.53
CA GLU A 126 -35.70 32.85 -42.32
C GLU A 126 -34.75 33.19 -41.17
N LEU A 127 -33.46 33.40 -41.45
CA LEU A 127 -32.48 33.87 -40.47
C LEU A 127 -32.81 35.27 -39.95
N ARG A 128 -33.24 36.17 -40.85
CA ARG A 128 -33.62 37.54 -40.49
C ARG A 128 -34.84 37.56 -39.57
N LYS A 129 -35.85 36.76 -39.91
CA LYS A 129 -37.06 36.60 -39.11
C LYS A 129 -36.77 36.04 -37.72
N LEU A 130 -35.92 35.01 -37.62
CA LEU A 130 -35.49 34.44 -36.33
C LEU A 130 -34.73 35.44 -35.45
N ALA A 131 -33.97 36.37 -36.05
CA ALA A 131 -33.26 37.43 -35.32
C ALA A 131 -34.19 38.54 -34.83
N ASP A 132 -35.30 38.78 -35.53
CA ASP A 132 -36.30 39.80 -35.18
C ASP A 132 -37.36 39.28 -34.18
N ASP A 133 -37.59 37.96 -34.12
CA ASP A 133 -38.56 37.27 -33.23
C ASP A 133 -37.99 36.90 -31.84
N GLY A 134 -36.73 37.21 -31.54
CA GLY A 134 -36.04 36.90 -30.27
C GLY A 134 -35.95 38.09 -29.30
#